data_AF-A0A8C4PW80-F1
#
_entry.id   AF-A0A8C4PW80-F1
#
_cell.length_a   1.000
_cell.length_b   1.000
_cell.length_c   1.000
_cell.angle_alpha   90.00
_cell.angle_beta   90.00
_cell.angle_gamma   90.00
#
_symmetry.space_group_name_H-M   'P 1'
#
loop_
_entity.id
_entity.type
_entity.pdbx_description
1 polymer ?
#
loop_
_entity_poly.entity_id
_entity_poly.type
_entity_poly.pdbx_seq_one_letter_code
_entity_poly.pdbx_strand_id
1 'polypeptide(L)'
;MACLGQRSLVTKTCRTIERRLRQVQWKLNSLVPGAIQAVHTSNPSYYDNFASMISSEFWSSSPPLTVETDQVSIRHPNGPTVIPIECATEIRNDYCFGLLLGTRPDEEHGSVEQCTVSDTCLQMATLPGCTKYTLSHQMLYFLLARQVGCTDILHHKLKVAGALGSPSDWLYSLCSRMLNDNMVQFSSGEINLDLFLENVGLCGFAGVQGSARLEWLPAILNSQDPTTGCFCRREPQQPIKKQGREKRMDRLLSDGCSQHCTAVGVITLGSYIEHFMPQVCCSVTYA
;
A
#
# COMPACT_ATOMS: atom_id res chain seq x y z
N MET A 1 -9.47 -13.11 -25.56
CA MET A 1 -8.90 -12.20 -26.58
C MET A 1 -7.62 -12.81 -27.13
N ALA A 2 -7.43 -12.73 -28.44
CA ALA A 2 -6.54 -13.57 -29.22
C ALA A 2 -5.07 -13.09 -29.23
N CYS A 3 -4.15 -13.89 -28.68
CA CYS A 3 -2.69 -13.75 -28.85
C CYS A 3 -2.18 -14.60 -30.04
N LEU A 4 -2.66 -14.35 -31.26
CA LEU A 4 -2.35 -15.20 -32.42
C LEU A 4 -1.53 -14.53 -33.55
N GLY A 5 -1.00 -13.31 -33.35
CA GLY A 5 -0.27 -12.59 -34.41
C GLY A 5 1.25 -12.40 -34.25
N GLN A 6 1.82 -12.48 -33.04
CA GLN A 6 3.23 -12.07 -32.79
C GLN A 6 3.97 -12.96 -31.76
N ARG A 7 3.75 -14.28 -31.81
CA ARG A 7 4.25 -15.22 -30.79
C ARG A 7 5.77 -15.12 -30.52
N SER A 8 6.63 -14.94 -31.54
CA SER A 8 8.09 -14.94 -31.31
C SER A 8 8.60 -13.65 -30.63
N LEU A 9 8.06 -12.49 -31.01
CA LEU A 9 8.43 -11.20 -30.43
C LEU A 9 7.92 -11.09 -28.99
N VAL A 10 6.66 -11.48 -28.74
CA VAL A 10 6.08 -11.53 -27.40
C VAL A 10 6.89 -12.48 -26.50
N THR A 11 7.25 -13.67 -26.98
CA THR A 11 8.09 -14.62 -26.23
C THR A 11 9.46 -14.03 -25.89
N LYS A 12 10.12 -13.36 -26.84
CA LYS A 12 11.43 -12.72 -26.62
C LYS A 12 11.33 -11.59 -25.58
N THR A 13 10.28 -10.78 -25.66
CA THR A 13 10.01 -9.71 -24.69
C THR A 13 9.76 -10.27 -23.30
N CYS A 14 8.88 -11.26 -23.16
CA CYS A 14 8.58 -11.90 -21.88
C CYS A 14 9.82 -12.52 -21.24
N ARG A 15 10.63 -13.28 -22.00
CA ARG A 15 11.91 -13.83 -21.49
C ARG A 15 12.89 -12.73 -21.06
N THR A 16 12.90 -11.60 -21.78
CA THR A 16 13.77 -10.46 -21.43
C THR A 16 13.32 -9.81 -20.13
N ILE A 17 12.01 -9.61 -19.94
CA ILE A 17 11.45 -9.04 -18.71
C ILE A 17 11.70 -10.00 -17.54
N GLU A 18 11.39 -11.29 -17.70
CA GLU A 18 11.64 -12.30 -16.68
C GLU A 18 13.11 -12.33 -16.24
N ARG A 19 14.05 -12.31 -17.20
CA ARG A 19 15.48 -12.25 -16.89
C ARG A 19 15.83 -10.98 -16.09
N ARG A 20 15.26 -9.83 -16.44
CA ARG A 20 15.49 -8.57 -15.70
C ARG A 20 14.90 -8.62 -14.30
N LEU A 21 13.70 -9.16 -14.13
CA LEU A 21 13.07 -9.34 -12.81
C LEU A 21 13.91 -10.26 -11.92
N ARG A 22 14.44 -11.36 -12.47
CA ARG A 22 15.38 -12.24 -11.75
C ARG A 22 16.67 -11.51 -11.33
N GLN A 23 17.20 -10.64 -12.18
CA GLN A 23 18.37 -9.81 -11.84
C GLN A 23 18.06 -8.81 -10.72
N VAL A 24 16.88 -8.17 -10.76
CA VAL A 24 16.44 -7.26 -9.68
C VAL A 24 16.25 -8.04 -8.38
N GLN A 25 15.55 -9.17 -8.42
CA GLN A 25 15.34 -10.04 -7.26
C GLN A 25 16.67 -10.49 -6.63
N TRP A 26 17.64 -10.93 -7.46
CA TRP A 26 18.96 -11.33 -6.96
C TRP A 26 19.68 -10.18 -6.25
N LYS A 27 19.66 -8.97 -6.83
CA LYS A 27 20.24 -7.78 -6.18
C LYS A 27 19.54 -7.46 -4.86
N LEU A 28 18.20 -7.47 -4.85
CA LEU A 28 17.43 -7.20 -3.64
C LEU A 28 17.76 -8.21 -2.53
N ASN A 29 17.82 -9.50 -2.84
CA ASN A 29 18.17 -10.54 -1.88
C ASN A 29 19.55 -10.33 -1.24
N SER A 30 20.50 -9.72 -1.97
CA SER A 30 21.82 -9.37 -1.42
C SER A 30 21.82 -8.14 -0.52
N LEU A 31 20.85 -7.22 -0.68
CA LEU A 31 20.78 -5.94 0.03
C LEU A 31 19.86 -5.99 1.26
N VAL A 32 18.78 -6.78 1.20
CA VAL A 32 17.75 -6.87 2.25
C VAL A 32 18.32 -7.16 3.65
N PRO A 33 19.27 -8.11 3.85
CA PRO A 33 19.82 -8.36 5.18
C PRO A 33 20.48 -7.12 5.81
N GLY A 34 21.22 -6.35 5.00
CA GLY A 34 21.84 -5.10 5.46
C GLY A 34 20.82 -4.02 5.78
N ALA A 35 19.77 -3.90 4.97
CA ALA A 35 18.67 -2.96 5.22
C ALA A 35 17.91 -3.31 6.53
N ILE A 36 17.60 -4.60 6.74
CA ILE A 36 16.99 -5.11 7.98
C ILE A 36 17.87 -4.76 9.19
N GLN A 37 19.17 -5.04 9.12
CA GLN A 37 20.10 -4.73 10.20
C GLN A 37 20.15 -3.23 10.50
N ALA A 38 20.12 -2.38 9.47
CA ALA A 38 20.13 -0.93 9.62
C ALA A 38 18.85 -0.42 10.31
N VAL A 39 17.68 -0.97 9.96
CA VAL A 39 16.39 -0.63 10.62
C VAL A 39 16.41 -1.09 12.07
N HIS A 40 16.77 -2.35 12.33
CA HIS A 40 16.88 -2.89 13.68
C HIS A 40 17.82 -2.07 14.56
N THR A 41 18.98 -1.65 14.03
CA THR A 41 19.96 -0.86 14.81
C THR A 41 19.49 0.58 15.04
N SER A 42 18.81 1.19 14.08
CA SER A 42 18.42 2.61 14.17
C SER A 42 17.08 2.86 14.86
N ASN A 43 16.18 1.89 14.87
CA ASN A 43 14.90 1.97 15.58
C ASN A 43 14.43 0.58 16.06
N PRO A 44 15.05 0.03 17.11
CA PRO A 44 14.78 -1.33 17.59
C PRO A 44 13.30 -1.55 17.96
N SER A 45 12.69 -0.61 18.69
CA SER A 45 11.29 -0.74 19.11
C SER A 45 10.33 -0.75 17.92
N TYR A 46 10.56 0.10 16.90
CA TYR A 46 9.74 0.07 15.69
C TYR A 46 9.94 -1.23 14.91
N TYR A 47 11.18 -1.72 14.82
CA TYR A 47 11.47 -3.01 14.20
C TYR A 47 10.72 -4.14 14.89
N ASP A 48 10.75 -4.25 16.22
CA ASP A 48 10.08 -5.33 16.95
C ASP A 48 8.56 -5.35 16.71
N ASN A 49 7.95 -4.18 16.55
CA ASN A 49 6.52 -4.06 16.26
C ASN A 49 6.13 -4.55 14.85
N PHE A 50 7.04 -4.44 13.87
CA PHE A 50 6.73 -4.63 12.45
C PHE A 50 7.63 -5.64 11.74
N ALA A 51 8.50 -6.37 12.46
CA ALA A 51 9.46 -7.30 11.90
C ALA A 51 8.81 -8.36 11.01
N SER A 52 7.61 -8.80 11.37
CA SER A 52 6.81 -9.75 10.57
C SER A 52 6.54 -9.21 9.17
N MET A 53 6.21 -7.93 9.01
CA MET A 53 5.91 -7.30 7.71
C MET A 53 7.14 -7.18 6.79
N ILE A 54 8.35 -7.30 7.33
CA ILE A 54 9.61 -7.17 6.59
C ILE A 54 10.06 -8.53 6.03
N SER A 55 9.51 -9.63 6.52
CA SER A 55 9.79 -10.98 6.02
C SER A 55 9.22 -11.17 4.61
N SER A 56 9.97 -11.87 3.74
CA SER A 56 9.53 -12.20 2.38
C SER A 56 8.27 -13.08 2.36
N GLU A 57 8.10 -13.89 3.39
CA GLU A 57 7.00 -14.85 3.52
C GLU A 57 5.69 -14.13 3.85
N PHE A 58 5.76 -13.02 4.59
CA PHE A 58 4.58 -12.31 5.07
C PHE A 58 3.65 -11.89 3.94
N TRP A 59 4.18 -11.43 2.81
CA TRP A 59 3.39 -10.95 1.67
C TRP A 59 3.18 -11.99 0.57
N SER A 60 3.71 -13.20 0.72
CA SER A 60 3.75 -14.21 -0.34
C SER A 60 2.44 -14.99 -0.55
N SER A 61 1.47 -14.85 0.37
CA SER A 61 0.35 -15.79 0.52
C SER A 61 -1.05 -15.20 0.28
N SER A 62 -1.18 -13.95 -0.18
CA SER A 62 -2.51 -13.33 -0.39
C SER A 62 -2.96 -13.41 -1.86
N PRO A 63 -4.07 -14.11 -2.18
CA PRO A 63 -4.65 -14.04 -3.51
C PRO A 63 -5.14 -12.60 -3.79
N PRO A 64 -5.11 -12.08 -5.02
CA PRO A 64 -5.64 -10.75 -5.33
C PRO A 64 -7.16 -10.67 -5.07
N LEU A 65 -7.68 -9.51 -4.66
CA LEU A 65 -9.13 -9.27 -4.70
C LEU A 65 -9.58 -9.26 -6.16
N THR A 66 -10.24 -10.31 -6.65
CA THR A 66 -10.75 -10.35 -8.03
C THR A 66 -12.06 -9.56 -8.17
N VAL A 67 -12.06 -8.29 -7.75
CA VAL A 67 -13.22 -7.40 -7.81
C VAL A 67 -12.92 -6.26 -8.79
N GLU A 68 -13.73 -6.16 -9.85
CA GLU A 68 -13.69 -5.06 -10.82
C GLU A 68 -14.26 -3.77 -10.20
N THR A 69 -13.58 -2.64 -10.40
CA THR A 69 -13.98 -1.30 -9.92
C THR A 69 -15.29 -0.77 -10.50
N ASP A 70 -15.83 -1.47 -11.50
CA ASP A 70 -16.89 -0.97 -12.35
C ASP A 70 -18.26 -1.51 -11.88
N GLN A 71 -18.28 -2.44 -10.93
CA GLN A 71 -19.48 -3.20 -10.55
C GLN A 71 -20.14 -2.80 -9.24
N VAL A 72 -19.56 -1.89 -8.44
CA VAL A 72 -20.18 -1.50 -7.17
C VAL A 72 -20.18 0.02 -6.99
N SER A 73 -21.32 0.63 -7.30
CA SER A 73 -21.74 1.90 -6.71
C SER A 73 -22.01 1.63 -5.23
N ILE A 74 -20.97 1.70 -4.40
CA ILE A 74 -21.17 1.66 -2.96
C ILE A 74 -21.85 2.98 -2.60
N ARG A 75 -23.15 2.91 -2.34
CA ARG A 75 -23.85 3.97 -1.62
C ARG A 75 -23.08 4.16 -0.33
N HIS A 76 -22.30 5.25 -0.27
CA HIS A 76 -21.87 5.78 0.99
C HIS A 76 -23.15 5.96 1.83
N PRO A 77 -23.19 5.48 3.08
CA PRO A 77 -24.06 6.12 4.03
C PRO A 77 -23.72 7.60 3.92
N ASN A 78 -24.70 8.42 3.55
CA ASN A 78 -24.60 9.86 3.70
C ASN A 78 -24.46 10.11 5.21
N GLY A 79 -23.25 9.91 5.73
CA GLY A 79 -22.87 10.37 7.04
C GLY A 79 -22.98 11.89 7.00
N PRO A 80 -23.64 12.51 7.97
CA PRO A 80 -23.85 13.94 7.95
C PRO A 80 -22.50 14.65 7.83
N THR A 81 -22.45 15.68 7.00
CA THR A 81 -21.34 16.62 6.83
C THR A 81 -21.11 17.35 8.16
N VAL A 82 -20.52 16.68 9.16
CA VAL A 82 -20.45 17.20 10.53
C VAL A 82 -19.07 16.91 11.13
N ILE A 83 -18.28 18.00 11.20
CA ILE A 83 -17.23 18.35 12.18
C ILE A 83 -15.98 17.44 12.23
N PRO A 84 -14.75 18.00 12.28
CA PRO A 84 -13.53 17.22 12.21
C PRO A 84 -13.34 16.41 13.49
N ILE A 85 -13.83 15.17 13.52
CA ILE A 85 -13.20 14.15 14.35
C ILE A 85 -11.77 14.04 13.84
N GLU A 86 -10.80 14.22 14.73
CA GLU A 86 -9.39 14.11 14.36
C GLU A 86 -9.14 12.70 13.82
N CYS A 87 -8.97 12.63 12.49
CA CYS A 87 -8.49 11.46 11.80
C CYS A 87 -7.20 10.95 12.47
N ALA A 88 -7.05 9.63 12.55
CA ALA A 88 -6.04 8.99 13.39
C ALA A 88 -4.60 9.49 13.13
N THR A 89 -3.84 9.57 14.23
CA THR A 89 -2.41 9.90 14.24
C THR A 89 -1.58 8.67 13.90
N GLU A 90 -0.32 8.88 13.51
CA GLU A 90 0.65 7.79 13.26
C GLU A 90 0.78 6.88 14.48
N ILE A 91 0.89 7.45 15.68
CA ILE A 91 0.94 6.71 16.95
C ILE A 91 -0.27 5.80 17.11
N ARG A 92 -1.48 6.29 16.82
CA ARG A 92 -2.71 5.48 16.91
C ARG A 92 -2.73 4.38 15.86
N ASN A 93 -2.27 4.66 14.64
CA ASN A 93 -2.24 3.66 13.58
C ASN A 93 -1.23 2.55 13.90
N ASP A 94 -0.02 2.91 14.33
CA ASP A 94 1.03 1.95 14.71
C ASP A 94 0.61 1.06 15.87
N TYR A 95 -0.06 1.65 16.88
CA TYR A 95 -0.67 0.89 17.96
C TYR A 95 -1.64 -0.17 17.41
N CYS A 96 -2.56 0.25 16.55
CA CYS A 96 -3.56 -0.64 15.99
C CYS A 96 -2.99 -1.71 15.07
N PHE A 97 -1.97 -1.40 14.28
CA PHE A 97 -1.24 -2.40 13.50
C PHE A 97 -0.53 -3.39 14.43
N GLY A 98 0.11 -2.92 15.50
CA GLY A 98 0.79 -3.77 16.48
C GLY A 98 -0.17 -4.74 17.19
N LEU A 99 -1.36 -4.28 17.58
CA LEU A 99 -2.40 -5.17 18.14
C LEU A 99 -2.85 -6.23 17.13
N LEU A 100 -3.10 -5.81 15.89
CA LEU A 100 -3.55 -6.70 14.82
C LEU A 100 -2.51 -7.78 14.50
N LEU A 101 -1.23 -7.40 14.51
CA LEU A 101 -0.10 -8.31 14.24
C LEU A 101 0.25 -9.20 15.44
N GLY A 102 -0.21 -8.88 16.64
CA GLY A 102 0.18 -9.56 17.88
C GLY A 102 1.62 -9.21 18.30
N THR A 103 2.04 -7.97 18.08
CA THR A 103 3.39 -7.46 18.46
C THR A 103 3.33 -6.38 19.53
N ARG A 104 2.13 -5.88 19.85
CA ARG A 104 1.89 -4.99 20.99
C ARG A 104 0.84 -5.58 21.93
N PRO A 105 0.99 -5.37 23.24
CA PRO A 105 -0.05 -5.74 24.19
C PRO A 105 -1.25 -4.82 24.03
N ASP A 106 -2.45 -5.39 24.15
CA ASP A 106 -3.65 -4.59 24.40
C ASP A 106 -3.50 -3.88 25.74
N GLU A 107 -3.62 -2.55 25.77
CA GLU A 107 -3.47 -1.76 26.99
C GLU A 107 -4.50 -2.12 28.06
N GLU A 108 -5.66 -2.65 27.66
CA GLU A 108 -6.75 -3.02 28.57
C GLU A 108 -6.56 -4.43 29.17
N HIS A 109 -6.13 -5.41 28.37
CA HIS A 109 -6.05 -6.82 28.80
C HIS A 109 -4.63 -7.34 29.00
N GLY A 110 -3.61 -6.61 28.53
CA GLY A 110 -2.20 -7.01 28.57
C GLY A 110 -1.83 -8.19 27.67
N SER A 111 -2.78 -8.73 26.88
CA SER A 111 -2.55 -9.86 25.99
C SER A 111 -1.86 -9.42 24.69
N VAL A 112 -0.97 -10.27 24.17
CA VAL A 112 -0.27 -10.06 22.90
C VAL A 112 -0.78 -11.09 21.88
N GLU A 113 -2.10 -11.14 21.71
CA GLU A 113 -2.74 -12.05 20.77
C GLU A 113 -2.86 -11.40 19.39
N GLN A 114 -2.46 -12.12 18.34
CA GLN A 114 -2.72 -11.71 16.97
C GLN A 114 -4.23 -11.59 16.74
N CYS A 115 -4.63 -10.71 15.82
CA CYS A 115 -6.04 -10.40 15.54
C CYS A 115 -6.78 -9.68 16.67
N THR A 116 -6.06 -9.02 17.58
CA THR A 116 -6.70 -8.15 18.57
C THR A 116 -7.24 -6.90 17.90
N VAL A 117 -8.57 -6.74 17.93
CA VAL A 117 -9.30 -5.59 17.37
C VAL A 117 -10.05 -4.87 18.49
N SER A 118 -9.42 -3.83 19.03
CA SER A 118 -10.05 -2.93 20.01
C SER A 118 -11.04 -1.97 19.36
N ASP A 119 -11.93 -1.37 20.15
CA ASP A 119 -12.92 -0.40 19.64
C ASP A 119 -12.25 0.85 19.07
N THR A 120 -11.12 1.29 19.66
CA THR A 120 -10.32 2.41 19.12
C THR A 120 -9.76 2.08 17.75
N CYS A 121 -9.31 0.84 17.52
CA CYS A 121 -8.75 0.43 16.24
C CYS A 121 -9.82 0.20 15.18
N LEU A 122 -10.98 -0.34 15.58
CA LEU A 122 -12.13 -0.43 14.70
C LEU A 122 -12.63 0.95 14.29
N GLN A 123 -12.71 1.90 15.23
CA GLN A 123 -13.08 3.28 14.95
C GLN A 123 -12.08 3.95 14.02
N MET A 124 -10.77 3.78 14.25
CA MET A 124 -9.72 4.29 13.35
C MET A 124 -9.93 3.78 11.92
N ALA A 125 -10.11 2.47 11.77
CA ALA A 125 -10.24 1.81 10.47
C ALA A 125 -11.50 2.23 9.70
N THR A 126 -12.58 2.56 10.42
CA THR A 126 -13.91 2.81 9.84
C THR A 126 -14.36 4.28 9.87
N LEU A 127 -13.56 5.17 10.46
CA LEU A 127 -13.92 6.59 10.61
C LEU A 127 -14.22 7.21 9.22
N PRO A 128 -15.44 7.71 8.98
CA PRO A 128 -15.81 8.28 7.70
C PRO A 128 -15.15 9.64 7.48
N GLY A 129 -15.03 10.05 6.21
CA GLY A 129 -14.57 11.40 5.85
C GLY A 129 -13.06 11.64 5.97
N CYS A 130 -12.27 10.66 6.39
CA CYS A 130 -10.82 10.77 6.35
C CYS A 130 -10.28 10.80 4.92
N THR A 131 -9.23 11.61 4.71
CA THR A 131 -8.62 11.87 3.39
C THR A 131 -7.11 11.76 3.47
N LYS A 132 -6.46 11.79 2.30
CA LYS A 132 -5.00 11.72 2.18
C LYS A 132 -4.52 10.51 2.97
N TYR A 133 -3.39 10.61 3.64
CA TYR A 133 -2.83 9.43 4.23
C TYR A 133 -3.37 8.97 5.58
N THR A 134 -4.49 9.49 6.09
CA THR A 134 -5.30 8.68 7.03
C THR A 134 -6.09 7.63 6.26
N LEU A 135 -6.59 7.95 5.06
CA LEU A 135 -7.30 7.01 4.19
C LEU A 135 -6.42 5.80 3.85
N SER A 136 -5.14 6.05 3.55
CA SER A 136 -4.16 4.98 3.32
C SER A 136 -3.92 4.08 4.53
N HIS A 137 -3.97 4.63 5.75
CA HIS A 137 -3.79 3.82 6.97
C HIS A 137 -5.03 2.99 7.28
N GLN A 138 -6.23 3.51 6.99
CA GLN A 138 -7.45 2.71 7.00
C GLN A 138 -7.32 1.54 6.02
N MET A 139 -6.89 1.81 4.79
CA MET A 139 -6.64 0.79 3.77
C MET A 139 -5.61 -0.25 4.25
N LEU A 140 -4.49 0.20 4.80
CA LEU A 140 -3.43 -0.66 5.32
C LEU A 140 -3.92 -1.54 6.48
N TYR A 141 -4.78 -1.03 7.37
CA TYR A 141 -5.36 -1.83 8.46
C TYR A 141 -6.12 -3.06 7.93
N PHE A 142 -7.00 -2.86 6.94
CA PHE A 142 -7.74 -3.96 6.33
C PHE A 142 -6.82 -4.91 5.53
N LEU A 143 -5.78 -4.37 4.88
CA LEU A 143 -4.78 -5.18 4.17
C LEU A 143 -4.00 -6.08 5.11
N LEU A 144 -3.54 -5.53 6.23
CA LEU A 144 -2.83 -6.31 7.26
C LEU A 144 -3.77 -7.36 7.86
N ALA A 145 -5.01 -7.00 8.18
CA ALA A 145 -5.98 -7.95 8.72
C ALA A 145 -6.18 -9.13 7.77
N ARG A 146 -6.20 -8.86 6.46
CA ARG A 146 -6.22 -9.90 5.44
C ARG A 146 -4.94 -10.74 5.44
N GLN A 147 -3.78 -10.10 5.48
CA GLN A 147 -2.49 -10.76 5.39
C GLN A 147 -2.21 -11.71 6.55
N VAL A 148 -2.64 -11.35 7.76
CA VAL A 148 -2.52 -12.20 8.96
C VAL A 148 -3.74 -13.08 9.23
N GLY A 149 -4.70 -13.16 8.31
CA GLY A 149 -5.86 -14.07 8.44
C GLY A 149 -6.91 -13.64 9.47
N CYS A 150 -6.95 -12.38 9.86
CA CYS A 150 -7.88 -11.81 10.85
C CYS A 150 -9.22 -11.34 10.26
N THR A 151 -9.54 -11.67 9.00
CA THR A 151 -10.73 -11.14 8.30
C THR A 151 -12.03 -11.53 8.98
N ASP A 152 -12.15 -12.74 9.51
CA ASP A 152 -13.39 -13.22 10.14
C ASP A 152 -13.65 -12.50 11.47
N ILE A 153 -12.61 -12.32 12.29
CA ILE A 153 -12.67 -11.56 13.54
C ILE A 153 -13.05 -10.10 13.25
N LEU A 154 -12.39 -9.49 12.27
CA LEU A 154 -12.68 -8.11 11.86
C LEU A 154 -14.11 -7.97 11.32
N HIS A 155 -14.59 -8.92 10.52
CA HIS A 155 -15.95 -8.94 10.00
C HIS A 155 -16.99 -9.05 11.12
N HIS A 156 -16.74 -9.90 12.12
CA HIS A 156 -17.60 -9.99 13.30
C HIS A 156 -17.63 -8.65 14.07
N LYS A 157 -16.47 -8.05 14.33
CA LYS A 157 -16.36 -6.75 15.01
C LYS A 157 -17.10 -5.63 14.26
N LEU A 158 -16.98 -5.59 12.93
CA LEU A 158 -17.74 -4.67 12.07
C LEU A 158 -19.25 -4.85 12.25
N LYS A 159 -19.75 -6.09 12.19
CA LYS A 159 -21.17 -6.39 12.37
C LYS A 159 -21.70 -5.97 13.74
N VAL A 160 -20.96 -6.28 14.80
CA VAL A 160 -21.33 -5.88 16.18
C VAL A 160 -21.38 -4.36 16.32
N ALA A 161 -20.46 -3.63 15.69
CA ALA A 161 -20.46 -2.17 15.65
C ALA A 161 -21.51 -1.56 14.72
N GLY A 162 -22.35 -2.37 14.06
CA GLY A 162 -23.36 -1.91 13.11
C GLY A 162 -22.80 -1.41 11.78
N ALA A 163 -21.52 -1.68 11.48
CA ALA A 163 -20.93 -1.36 10.19
C ALA A 163 -21.43 -2.33 9.11
N LEU A 164 -21.65 -1.81 7.91
CA LEU A 164 -22.07 -2.59 6.74
C LEU A 164 -20.85 -3.06 5.94
N GLY A 165 -20.97 -4.21 5.30
CA GLY A 165 -19.95 -4.78 4.42
C GLY A 165 -18.92 -5.65 5.13
N SER A 166 -18.30 -6.52 4.34
CA SER A 166 -17.15 -7.36 4.69
C SER A 166 -15.85 -6.56 4.66
N PRO A 167 -14.75 -7.05 5.26
CA PRO A 167 -13.42 -6.44 5.10
C PRO A 167 -13.01 -6.19 3.64
N SER A 168 -13.41 -7.06 2.72
CA SER A 168 -13.17 -6.87 1.27
C SER A 168 -13.97 -5.70 0.69
N ASP A 169 -15.21 -5.49 1.13
CA ASP A 169 -16.03 -4.34 0.72
C ASP A 169 -15.40 -3.03 1.21
N TRP A 170 -14.81 -3.04 2.41
CA TRP A 170 -14.06 -1.90 2.94
C TRP A 170 -12.79 -1.61 2.14
N LEU A 171 -11.97 -2.62 1.83
CA LEU A 171 -10.78 -2.49 0.97
C LEU A 171 -11.15 -1.85 -0.37
N TYR A 172 -12.21 -2.36 -1.00
CA TYR A 172 -12.71 -1.81 -2.26
C TYR A 172 -13.17 -0.35 -2.11
N SER A 173 -14.00 -0.04 -1.11
CA SER A 173 -14.53 1.32 -0.89
C SER A 173 -13.43 2.36 -0.59
N LEU A 174 -12.41 1.96 0.18
CA LEU A 174 -11.23 2.77 0.46
C LEU A 174 -10.45 3.03 -0.84
N CYS A 175 -10.22 1.98 -1.63
CA CYS A 175 -9.54 2.10 -2.91
C CYS A 175 -10.27 2.95 -3.94
N SER A 176 -11.59 2.82 -4.07
CA SER A 176 -12.36 3.67 -4.99
C SER A 176 -12.16 5.14 -4.67
N ARG A 177 -12.11 5.52 -3.38
CA ARG A 177 -11.84 6.89 -2.93
C ARG A 177 -10.40 7.32 -3.25
N MET A 178 -9.42 6.48 -2.91
CA MET A 178 -7.99 6.73 -3.20
C MET A 178 -7.74 6.93 -4.70
N LEU A 179 -8.33 6.08 -5.56
CA LEU A 179 -8.17 6.17 -7.01
C LEU A 179 -8.95 7.35 -7.60
N ASN A 180 -10.09 7.72 -7.02
CA ASN A 180 -10.80 8.94 -7.41
C ASN A 180 -9.96 10.20 -7.11
N ASP A 181 -9.30 10.27 -5.96
CA ASP A 181 -8.37 11.36 -5.64
C ASP A 181 -7.21 11.43 -6.65
N ASN A 182 -6.71 10.29 -7.12
CA ASN A 182 -5.70 10.24 -8.18
C ASN A 182 -6.24 10.72 -9.53
N MET A 183 -7.45 10.33 -9.92
CA MET A 183 -8.08 10.80 -11.15
C MET A 183 -8.23 12.32 -11.14
N VAL A 184 -8.68 12.91 -10.02
CA VAL A 184 -8.79 14.36 -9.87
C VAL A 184 -7.42 15.03 -10.01
N GLN A 185 -6.40 14.57 -9.27
CA GLN A 185 -5.04 15.12 -9.36
C GLN A 185 -4.42 15.00 -10.76
N PHE A 186 -4.62 13.87 -11.41
CA PHE A 186 -4.11 13.64 -12.77
C PHE A 186 -4.79 14.57 -13.77
N SER A 187 -6.11 14.77 -13.65
CA SER A 187 -6.87 15.66 -14.53
C SER A 187 -6.54 17.15 -14.34
N SER A 188 -6.17 17.57 -13.11
CA SER A 188 -5.77 18.94 -12.84
C SER A 188 -4.30 19.23 -13.17
N GLY A 189 -3.47 18.19 -13.29
CA GLY A 189 -2.02 18.31 -13.44
C GLY A 189 -1.28 18.58 -12.12
N GLU A 190 -1.99 18.73 -11.00
CA GLU A 190 -1.41 18.98 -9.67
C GLU A 190 -1.27 17.67 -8.90
N ILE A 191 -0.24 16.89 -9.25
CA ILE A 191 0.02 15.58 -8.65
C ILE A 191 0.82 15.72 -7.36
N ASN A 192 0.22 15.33 -6.23
CA ASN A 192 0.99 14.99 -5.03
C ASN A 192 1.55 13.58 -5.19
N LEU A 193 2.78 13.48 -5.69
CA LEU A 193 3.38 12.22 -6.10
C LEU A 193 3.38 11.15 -5.00
N ASP A 194 3.66 11.54 -3.76
CA ASP A 194 3.72 10.64 -2.61
C ASP A 194 2.37 9.92 -2.40
N LEU A 195 1.28 10.70 -2.26
CA LEU A 195 -0.07 10.16 -2.16
C LEU A 195 -0.51 9.43 -3.43
N PHE A 196 -0.10 9.92 -4.60
CA PHE A 196 -0.45 9.31 -5.88
C PHE A 196 0.10 7.88 -5.98
N LEU A 197 1.38 7.70 -5.67
CA LEU A 197 2.04 6.40 -5.63
C LEU A 197 1.46 5.51 -4.53
N GLU A 198 1.23 6.05 -3.34
CA GLU A 198 0.63 5.31 -2.22
C GLU A 198 -0.76 4.76 -2.58
N ASN A 199 -1.58 5.57 -3.25
CA ASN A 199 -2.90 5.18 -3.73
C ASN A 199 -2.85 4.04 -4.76
N VAL A 200 -2.00 4.16 -5.78
CA VAL A 200 -1.84 3.10 -6.80
C VAL A 200 -1.24 1.83 -6.18
N GLY A 201 -0.22 2.00 -5.36
CA GLY A 201 0.53 0.90 -4.74
C GLY A 201 -0.36 0.07 -3.82
N LEU A 202 -1.01 0.70 -2.83
CA LEU A 202 -1.86 -0.02 -1.87
C LEU A 202 -3.06 -0.69 -2.53
N CYS A 203 -3.70 -0.03 -3.50
CA CYS A 203 -4.83 -0.63 -4.21
C CYS A 203 -4.44 -1.75 -5.17
N GLY A 204 -3.29 -1.60 -5.82
CA GLY A 204 -2.68 -2.67 -6.60
C GLY A 204 -2.36 -3.89 -5.75
N PHE A 205 -1.73 -3.64 -4.60
CA PHE A 205 -1.37 -4.66 -3.63
C PHE A 205 -2.60 -5.36 -3.02
N ALA A 206 -3.71 -4.63 -2.87
CA ALA A 206 -5.00 -5.22 -2.50
C ALA A 206 -5.57 -6.15 -3.60
N GLY A 207 -5.09 -6.01 -4.83
CA GLY A 207 -5.61 -6.69 -6.02
C GLY A 207 -6.78 -5.98 -6.69
N VAL A 208 -7.12 -4.75 -6.28
CA VAL A 208 -8.23 -3.98 -6.87
C VAL A 208 -7.90 -3.68 -8.33
N GLN A 209 -8.74 -4.17 -9.25
CA GLN A 209 -8.55 -3.98 -10.68
C GLN A 209 -8.64 -2.49 -11.05
N GLY A 210 -7.97 -2.06 -12.12
CA GLY A 210 -8.00 -0.66 -12.54
C GLY A 210 -7.23 0.33 -11.65
N SER A 211 -6.50 -0.17 -10.64
CA SER A 211 -5.57 0.64 -9.82
C SER A 211 -4.29 1.00 -10.58
N ALA A 212 -3.75 0.07 -11.39
CA ALA A 212 -2.59 0.28 -12.26
C ALA A 212 -3.02 0.72 -13.66
N ARG A 213 -3.21 2.03 -13.87
CA ARG A 213 -3.66 2.61 -15.14
C ARG A 213 -2.50 2.96 -16.08
N LEU A 214 -2.52 2.47 -17.32
CA LEU A 214 -1.42 2.70 -18.27
C LEU A 214 -1.20 4.19 -18.57
N GLU A 215 -2.25 5.01 -18.55
CA GLU A 215 -2.15 6.46 -18.75
C GLU A 215 -1.36 7.17 -17.64
N TRP A 216 -1.27 6.59 -16.44
CA TRP A 216 -0.52 7.14 -15.32
C TRP A 216 0.96 6.74 -15.33
N LEU A 217 1.29 5.62 -15.98
CA LEU A 217 2.64 5.04 -15.96
C LEU A 217 3.73 6.00 -16.46
N PRO A 218 3.56 6.78 -17.54
CA PRO A 218 4.57 7.75 -17.97
C PRO A 218 4.85 8.82 -16.91
N ALA A 219 3.82 9.34 -16.24
CA ALA A 219 3.99 10.33 -15.17
C ALA A 219 4.74 9.73 -13.98
N ILE A 220 4.42 8.49 -13.61
CA ILE A 220 5.13 7.75 -12.56
C ILE A 220 6.61 7.55 -12.95
N LEU A 221 6.90 6.99 -14.12
CA LEU A 221 8.28 6.71 -14.54
C LEU A 221 9.11 7.99 -14.69
N ASN A 222 8.52 9.07 -15.21
CA ASN A 222 9.22 10.36 -15.36
C ASN A 222 9.49 11.05 -14.00
N SER A 223 8.79 10.65 -12.94
CA SER A 223 9.02 11.16 -11.59
C SER A 223 10.15 10.46 -10.84
N GLN A 224 10.65 9.35 -11.38
CA GLN A 224 11.80 8.64 -10.83
C GLN A 224 13.10 9.38 -11.20
N ASP A 225 13.96 9.63 -10.22
CA ASP A 225 15.30 10.19 -10.47
C ASP A 225 16.09 9.23 -11.39
N PRO A 226 16.57 9.69 -12.56
CA PRO A 226 17.23 8.82 -13.53
C PRO A 226 18.63 8.35 -13.09
N THR A 227 19.22 9.01 -12.08
CA THR A 227 20.57 8.71 -11.58
C THR A 227 20.50 7.76 -10.39
N THR A 228 19.62 8.02 -9.43
CA THR A 228 19.52 7.24 -8.19
C THR A 228 18.39 6.23 -8.20
N GLY A 229 17.39 6.40 -9.07
CA GLY A 229 16.18 5.58 -9.10
C GLY A 229 15.16 5.93 -8.00
N CYS A 230 15.37 7.03 -7.27
CA CYS A 230 14.52 7.40 -6.14
C CYS A 230 13.28 8.19 -6.56
N PHE A 231 12.23 8.08 -5.77
CA PHE A 231 11.02 8.90 -5.91
C PHE A 231 11.01 10.01 -4.86
N CYS A 232 10.35 11.13 -5.18
CA CYS A 232 10.25 12.32 -4.34
C CYS A 232 11.60 12.84 -3.81
N ARG A 233 12.70 12.70 -4.56
CA ARG A 233 14.02 13.17 -4.14
C ARG A 233 13.97 14.67 -3.81
N ARG A 234 14.60 15.06 -2.71
CA ARG A 234 14.76 16.46 -2.33
C ARG A 234 16.23 16.80 -2.22
N GLU A 235 16.60 17.98 -2.69
CA GLU A 235 17.93 18.52 -2.43
C GLU A 235 18.12 18.70 -0.91
N PRO A 236 19.27 18.28 -0.34
CA PRO A 236 19.51 18.29 1.11
C PRO A 236 19.34 19.67 1.79
N GLN A 237 19.31 20.75 1.00
CA GLN A 237 19.31 22.13 1.48
C GLN A 237 17.94 22.80 1.51
N GLN A 238 16.85 22.15 1.09
CA GLN A 238 15.53 22.76 1.24
C GLN A 238 15.08 22.65 2.70
N PRO A 239 14.98 23.77 3.46
CA PRO A 239 14.48 23.72 4.81
C PRO A 239 13.04 23.23 4.77
N ILE A 240 12.75 22.18 5.55
CA ILE A 240 11.38 21.75 5.79
C ILE A 240 10.67 22.93 6.46
N LYS A 241 9.84 23.67 5.72
CA LYS A 241 8.90 24.60 6.35
C LYS A 241 8.05 23.76 7.30
N LYS A 242 8.24 23.95 8.60
CA LYS A 242 7.42 23.37 9.67
C LYS A 242 6.01 23.97 9.60
N GLN A 243 5.20 23.55 8.64
CA GLN A 243 3.77 23.77 8.69
C GLN A 243 3.14 22.68 9.56
N GLY A 244 3.02 22.98 10.86
CA GLY A 244 1.92 22.59 11.75
C GLY A 244 1.52 21.11 11.92
N ARG A 245 2.21 20.15 11.32
CA ARG A 245 1.99 18.71 11.54
C ARG A 245 3.36 18.07 11.55
N GLU A 246 3.66 17.26 12.57
CA GLU A 246 4.78 16.34 12.50
C GLU A 246 4.63 15.55 11.21
N LYS A 247 5.51 15.84 10.26
CA LYS A 247 5.54 15.14 8.99
C LYS A 247 5.95 13.72 9.38
N ARG A 248 5.06 12.75 9.10
CA ARG A 248 5.33 11.29 9.04
C ARG A 248 6.79 11.07 8.76
N MET A 249 7.48 10.19 9.49
CA MET A 249 8.95 10.03 9.47
C MET A 249 9.52 9.66 8.08
N ASP A 250 9.40 10.57 7.10
CA ASP A 250 10.03 10.51 5.80
C ASP A 250 11.50 10.83 6.03
N ARG A 251 12.27 9.78 6.28
CA ARG A 251 13.69 9.88 6.47
C ARG A 251 14.36 10.01 5.11
N LEU A 252 14.99 11.15 4.89
CA LEU A 252 15.88 11.33 3.74
C LEU A 252 17.16 10.56 4.00
N LEU A 253 17.56 9.76 3.00
CA LEU A 253 18.88 9.16 2.93
C LEU A 253 19.93 10.24 2.64
N SER A 254 21.21 9.89 2.85
CA SER A 254 22.33 10.82 2.68
C SER A 254 22.48 11.39 1.26
N ASP A 255 21.90 10.73 0.27
CA ASP A 255 21.86 11.15 -1.14
C ASP A 255 20.60 11.96 -1.51
N GLY A 256 19.73 12.24 -0.54
CA GLY A 256 18.48 12.99 -0.71
C GLY A 256 17.27 12.12 -1.11
N CYS A 257 17.42 10.80 -1.17
CA CYS A 257 16.32 9.89 -1.46
C CYS A 257 15.33 9.80 -0.28
N SER A 258 14.04 9.91 -0.58
CA SER A 258 12.96 9.66 0.40
C SER A 258 12.77 8.15 0.57
N GLN A 259 12.95 7.64 1.79
CA GLN A 259 12.68 6.23 2.09
C GLN A 259 11.22 5.87 1.83
N HIS A 260 10.28 6.66 2.36
CA HIS A 260 8.84 6.42 2.25
C HIS A 260 8.36 6.48 0.80
N CYS A 261 8.62 7.59 0.11
CA CYS A 261 8.13 7.77 -1.26
C CYS A 261 8.78 6.76 -2.23
N THR A 262 10.05 6.42 -2.04
CA THR A 262 10.70 5.39 -2.86
C THR A 262 10.11 4.01 -2.58
N ALA A 263 9.81 3.67 -1.33
CA ALA A 263 9.17 2.40 -0.98
C ALA A 263 7.78 2.28 -1.63
N VAL A 264 6.92 3.30 -1.52
CA VAL A 264 5.61 3.28 -2.18
C VAL A 264 5.73 3.27 -3.71
N GLY A 265 6.73 3.96 -4.29
CA GLY A 265 7.02 3.89 -5.72
C GLY A 265 7.40 2.49 -6.19
N VAL A 266 8.18 1.75 -5.40
CA VAL A 266 8.50 0.34 -5.68
C VAL A 266 7.24 -0.53 -5.61
N ILE A 267 6.37 -0.33 -4.59
CA ILE A 267 5.08 -1.03 -4.48
C ILE A 267 4.20 -0.72 -5.70
N THR A 268 4.13 0.55 -6.12
CA THR A 268 3.41 0.98 -7.33
C THR A 268 3.91 0.23 -8.56
N LEU A 269 5.23 0.23 -8.82
CA LEU A 269 5.79 -0.47 -9.99
C LEU A 269 5.57 -1.97 -9.93
N GLY A 270 5.64 -2.57 -8.73
CA GLY A 270 5.27 -3.97 -8.48
C GLY A 270 3.84 -4.27 -8.91
N SER A 271 2.88 -3.42 -8.55
CA SER A 271 1.48 -3.53 -8.97
C SER A 271 1.31 -3.53 -10.49
N TYR A 272 2.04 -2.67 -11.23
CA TYR A 272 2.02 -2.71 -12.70
C TYR A 272 2.55 -4.04 -13.25
N ILE A 273 3.65 -4.55 -12.68
CA ILE A 273 4.23 -5.83 -13.09
C ILE A 273 3.21 -6.94 -12.86
N GLU A 274 2.63 -7.03 -11.66
CA GLU A 274 1.65 -8.07 -11.31
C GLU A 274 0.38 -7.99 -12.17
N HIS A 275 -0.11 -6.79 -12.46
CA HIS A 275 -1.32 -6.60 -13.23
C HIS A 275 -1.12 -6.89 -14.73
N PHE A 276 -0.05 -6.37 -15.35
CA PHE A 276 0.14 -6.44 -16.80
C PHE A 276 0.95 -7.65 -17.27
N MET A 277 1.86 -8.21 -16.46
CA MET A 277 2.67 -9.36 -16.89
C MET A 277 1.85 -10.57 -17.32
N PRO A 278 0.80 -11.00 -16.58
CA PRO A 278 -0.03 -12.11 -17.02
C PRO A 278 -0.69 -11.83 -18.37
N GLN A 279 -1.17 -10.59 -18.57
CA GLN A 279 -1.86 -10.18 -19.80
C GLN A 279 -0.93 -10.19 -21.03
N VAL A 280 0.31 -9.72 -20.86
CA VAL A 280 1.32 -9.66 -21.93
C VAL A 280 1.96 -11.01 -22.20
N CYS A 281 2.16 -11.83 -21.17
CA CYS A 281 2.91 -13.09 -21.24
C CYS A 281 2.03 -14.34 -21.15
N CYS A 282 0.73 -14.21 -21.43
CA CYS A 282 -0.36 -15.19 -21.32
C CYS A 282 -0.17 -16.54 -22.07
N SER A 283 1.02 -16.91 -22.53
CA SER A 283 1.24 -18.12 -23.35
C SER A 283 2.64 -18.75 -23.26
N VAL A 284 3.44 -18.50 -22.22
CA VAL A 284 4.76 -19.17 -22.10
C VAL A 284 4.72 -20.48 -21.30
N THR A 285 3.60 -20.83 -20.67
CA THR A 285 3.51 -21.97 -19.74
C THR A 285 2.96 -23.28 -20.31
N TYR A 286 2.68 -23.38 -21.62
CA TYR A 286 2.42 -24.66 -22.28
C TYR A 286 3.05 -24.71 -23.67
N ALA A 287 4.37 -24.96 -23.72
CA ALA A 287 5.08 -25.51 -24.86
C ALA A 287 6.35 -26.22 -24.37
#